data_AF-A0A7W0WHX1-F1
#
_entry.id   AF-A0A7W0WHX1-F1
#
_cell.length_a   1.000
_cell.length_b   1.000
_cell.length_c   1.000
_cell.angle_alpha   90.00
_cell.angle_beta   90.00
_cell.angle_gamma   90.00
#
_symmetry.space_group_name_H-M   'P 1'
#
loop_
_entity.id
_entity.type
_entity.pdbx_description
1 polymer ?
#
loop_
_entity_poly.entity_id
_entity_poly.type
_entity_poly.pdbx_seq_one_letter_code
_entity_poly.pdbx_strand_id
1 'polypeptide(L)' 'GDEADQERAEAVNAEIVDYALERGGTCTGEHGIGLGKTGHLHKEHGDSLPFMREINRIADPNGIMNPGKIFGGE' A
#
# COMPACT_ATOMS: atom_id res chain seq x y z
N GLY A 1 15.59 -16.02 -6.48
CA GLY A 1 14.38 -16.81 -6.75
C GLY A 1 14.01 -16.58 -8.19
N ASP A 2 13.43 -17.59 -8.82
CA ASP A 2 12.78 -17.45 -10.11
C ASP A 2 11.43 -16.71 -9.96
N GLU A 3 10.71 -16.53 -11.07
CA GLU A 3 9.41 -15.85 -11.08
C GLU A 3 8.38 -16.57 -10.19
N ALA A 4 8.39 -17.91 -10.20
CA ALA A 4 7.52 -18.72 -9.37
C ALA A 4 7.83 -18.60 -7.87
N ASP A 5 9.10 -18.40 -7.49
CA ASP A 5 9.46 -18.06 -6.11
C ASP A 5 8.89 -16.69 -5.71
N GLN A 6 8.92 -15.70 -6.59
CA GLN A 6 8.40 -14.36 -6.30
C GLN A 6 6.88 -14.35 -6.15
N GLU A 7 6.15 -14.96 -7.08
CA GLU A 7 4.69 -15.06 -7.00
C GLU A 7 4.23 -15.75 -5.72
N ARG A 8 4.92 -16.84 -5.32
CA ARG A 8 4.63 -17.54 -4.05
C ARG A 8 4.90 -16.66 -2.84
N ALA A 9 6.00 -15.90 -2.85
CA ALA A 9 6.32 -14.98 -1.76
C ALA A 9 5.28 -13.85 -1.64
N GLU A 10 4.82 -13.31 -2.77
CA GLU A 10 3.78 -12.27 -2.81
C GLU A 10 2.44 -12.80 -2.30
N ALA A 11 2.04 -14.01 -2.71
CA ALA A 11 0.82 -14.64 -2.24
C ALA A 11 0.83 -14.86 -0.72
N VAL A 12 1.91 -15.43 -0.17
CA VAL A 12 2.06 -15.64 1.28
C VAL A 12 2.07 -14.30 2.03
N ASN A 13 2.75 -13.29 1.50
CA ASN A 13 2.75 -11.95 2.10
C ASN A 13 1.33 -11.35 2.13
N ALA A 14 0.55 -11.52 1.06
CA ALA A 14 -0.83 -11.03 1.00
C ALA A 14 -1.72 -11.73 2.05
N GLU A 15 -1.59 -13.04 2.21
CA GLU A 15 -2.31 -13.82 3.23
C GLU A 15 -1.98 -13.35 4.66
N ILE A 16 -0.70 -13.10 4.95
CA ILE A 16 -0.26 -12.59 6.26
C ILE A 16 -0.85 -11.21 6.54
N VAL A 17 -0.81 -10.31 5.56
CA VAL A 17 -1.38 -8.97 5.71
C VAL A 17 -2.88 -9.03 5.93
N ASP A 18 -3.61 -9.81 5.14
CA ASP A 18 -5.05 -9.97 5.28
C ASP A 18 -5.42 -10.54 6.65
N TYR A 19 -4.69 -11.56 7.12
CA TYR A 19 -4.84 -12.12 8.47
C TYR A 19 -4.68 -11.06 9.57
N ALA A 20 -3.70 -10.17 9.44
CA ALA A 20 -3.46 -9.09 10.40
C ALA A 20 -4.58 -8.05 10.37
N LEU A 21 -5.01 -7.62 9.18
CA LEU A 21 -6.08 -6.62 9.01
C LEU A 21 -7.42 -7.12 9.56
N GLU A 22 -7.77 -8.39 9.34
CA GLU A 22 -8.97 -9.02 9.91
C GLU A 22 -9.03 -8.98 11.45
N ARG A 23 -7.87 -8.82 12.10
CA ARG A 23 -7.73 -8.78 13.57
C ARG A 23 -7.52 -7.35 14.09
N GLY A 24 -7.74 -6.35 13.26
CA GLY A 24 -7.50 -4.94 13.62
C GLY A 24 -6.02 -4.57 13.72
N GLY A 25 -5.14 -5.39 13.14
CA GLY A 25 -3.74 -5.03 12.92
C GLY A 25 -3.57 -4.08 11.72
N THR A 26 -2.33 -3.91 11.27
CA THR A 26 -1.97 -3.01 10.18
C THR A 26 -1.15 -3.74 9.12
N CYS A 27 -1.22 -3.29 7.86
CA CYS A 27 -0.45 -3.88 6.77
C CYS A 27 1.06 -3.61 6.87
N THR A 28 1.48 -2.69 7.74
CA THR A 28 2.88 -2.33 7.92
C THR A 28 3.18 -1.82 9.33
N GLY A 29 4.38 -2.12 9.85
CA GLY A 29 4.87 -1.54 11.11
C GLY A 29 5.56 -0.20 10.85
N GLU A 30 6.88 -0.21 10.75
CA GLU A 30 7.70 0.99 10.45
C GLU A 30 8.09 1.16 8.97
N HIS A 31 7.93 0.12 8.15
CA HIS A 31 8.47 0.09 6.79
C HIS A 31 7.62 0.84 5.74
N GLY A 32 6.41 1.23 6.10
CA GLY A 32 5.48 1.93 5.20
C GLY A 32 4.93 1.03 4.09
N ILE A 33 4.38 1.66 3.06
CA ILE A 33 3.58 1.02 2.00
C ILE A 33 4.43 0.77 0.76
N GLY A 34 5.08 1.82 0.26
CA GLY A 34 5.86 1.78 -0.98
C GLY A 34 5.06 1.18 -2.14
N LEU A 35 5.76 0.61 -3.13
CA LEU A 35 5.08 -0.06 -4.25
C LEU A 35 4.47 -1.40 -3.85
N GLY A 36 5.11 -2.13 -2.93
CA GLY A 36 4.77 -3.53 -2.64
C GLY A 36 3.48 -3.72 -1.83
N LYS A 37 2.92 -2.66 -1.24
CA LYS A 37 1.71 -2.76 -0.41
C LYS A 37 0.60 -1.78 -0.79
N THR A 38 0.70 -1.11 -1.94
CA THR A 38 -0.34 -0.18 -2.41
C THR A 38 -1.73 -0.83 -2.47
N GLY A 39 -1.81 -2.11 -2.85
CA GLY A 39 -3.07 -2.88 -2.85
C GLY A 39 -3.69 -3.08 -1.47
N HIS A 40 -2.88 -3.17 -0.40
CA HIS A 40 -3.36 -3.32 0.97
C HIS A 40 -3.85 -2.01 1.59
N LEU A 41 -3.38 -0.87 1.07
CA LEU A 41 -3.79 0.46 1.52
C LEU A 41 -5.31 0.66 1.43
N HIS A 42 -5.93 0.13 0.38
CA HIS A 42 -7.39 0.18 0.21
C HIS A 42 -8.12 -0.68 1.23
N LYS A 43 -7.59 -1.86 1.55
CA LYS A 43 -8.17 -2.74 2.57
C LYS A 43 -8.11 -2.12 3.97
N GLU A 44 -7.00 -1.46 4.31
CA GLU A 44 -6.81 -0.89 5.65
C GLU A 44 -7.53 0.46 5.84
N HIS A 45 -7.50 1.34 4.84
CA HIS A 45 -7.98 2.73 5.01
C HIS A 45 -9.30 3.03 4.29
N GLY A 46 -9.74 2.18 3.35
CA GLY A 46 -11.03 2.28 2.68
C GLY A 46 -11.39 3.69 2.23
N ASP A 47 -12.50 4.20 2.76
CA ASP A 47 -13.08 5.52 2.44
C ASP A 47 -12.22 6.72 2.87
N SER A 48 -11.17 6.50 3.67
CA SER A 48 -10.24 7.56 4.06
C SER A 48 -9.21 7.88 2.98
N LEU A 49 -9.02 6.99 1.99
CA LEU A 49 -8.01 7.17 0.95
C LEU A 49 -8.16 8.46 0.12
N PRO A 50 -9.36 8.86 -0.33
CA PRO A 50 -9.54 10.12 -1.04
C PRO A 50 -9.08 11.33 -0.22
N PHE A 51 -9.33 11.32 1.09
CA PHE A 51 -8.88 12.40 1.98
C PHE A 51 -7.35 12.46 2.09
N MET A 52 -6.69 11.31 2.25
CA MET A 52 -5.22 11.23 2.25
C MET A 52 -4.62 11.73 0.93
N ARG A 53 -5.26 11.40 -0.21
CA ARG A 53 -4.85 11.89 -1.54
C ARG A 53 -4.98 13.40 -1.65
N GLU A 54 -6.07 13.99 -1.15
CA GLU A 54 -6.27 15.44 -1.18
C GLU A 54 -5.22 16.18 -0.35
N ILE A 55 -4.87 15.67 0.84
CA ILE A 55 -3.74 16.21 1.62
C ILE A 55 -2.46 16.19 0.80
N ASN A 56 -2.16 15.07 0.14
CA ASN A 56 -0.97 14.94 -0.68
C ASN A 56 -0.97 15.93 -1.87
N ARG A 57 -2.12 16.15 -2.51
CA ARG A 57 -2.27 17.11 -3.62
C ARG A 57 -2.08 18.56 -3.19
N ILE A 58 -2.51 18.91 -1.98
CA ILE A 58 -2.29 20.25 -1.43
C ILE A 58 -0.79 20.48 -1.20
N ALA A 59 -0.08 19.47 -0.71
CA ALA A 59 1.35 19.54 -0.43
C ALA A 59 2.23 19.41 -1.71
N ASP A 60 1.80 18.60 -2.68
CA ASP A 60 2.50 18.32 -3.94
C ASP A 60 1.61 18.55 -5.16
N PRO A 61 1.25 19.81 -5.49
CA PRO A 61 0.36 20.12 -6.62
C PRO A 61 0.91 19.67 -7.98
N ASN A 62 2.23 19.52 -8.09
CA ASN A 62 2.92 19.13 -9.33
C ASN A 62 3.24 17.63 -9.40
N GLY A 63 2.94 16.85 -8.35
CA GLY A 63 3.17 15.41 -8.32
C GLY A 63 4.65 15.00 -8.41
N ILE A 64 5.59 15.82 -7.95
CA ILE A 64 7.03 15.56 -8.09
C ILE A 64 7.61 14.76 -6.92
N MET A 65 6.87 14.63 -5.82
CA MET A 65 7.32 13.94 -4.62
C MET A 65 7.10 12.43 -4.74
N ASN A 66 8.03 11.76 -5.41
CA ASN A 66 8.10 10.30 -5.53
C ASN A 66 6.79 9.69 -6.11
N PRO A 67 6.49 9.99 -7.39
CA PRO A 67 5.21 9.65 -8.01
C PRO A 67 4.92 8.14 -7.95
N GLY A 68 3.65 7.83 -7.70
CA GLY A 68 3.11 6.47 -7.69
C GLY A 68 3.45 5.60 -6.49
N LYS A 69 4.23 6.08 -5.52
CA LYS A 69 4.71 5.24 -4.41
C LYS A 69 3.71 4.93 -3.31
N ILE A 70 2.65 5.73 -3.15
CA ILE A 70 1.63 5.51 -2.11
C ILE A 70 0.31 5.11 -2.75
N PHE A 71 -0.09 5.82 -3.81
CA PHE A 71 -1.41 5.67 -4.43
C PHE A 71 -1.40 4.90 -5.75
N GLY A 72 -0.25 4.37 -6.18
CA GLY A 72 -0.07 3.73 -7.49
C GLY A 72 0.11 4.73 -8.63
N GLY A 73 0.48 4.25 -9.81
CA GLY A 73 0.61 5.09 -11.01
C GLY A 73 -0.76 5.49 -11.54
N GLU A 74 -1.00 6.80 -11.64
CA GLU A 74 -2.05 7.45 -12.42
C GLU A 74 -1.38 8.30 -13.50
#